data_AF-A0A0M5MCL6-F1
#
_entry.id   AF-A0A0M5MCL6-F1
#
_cell.length_a   1.000
_cell.length_b   1.000
_cell.length_c   1.000
_cell.angle_alpha   90.00
_cell.angle_beta   90.00
_cell.angle_gamma   90.00
#
_symmetry.space_group_name_H-M   'P 1'
#
loop_
_entity.id
_entity.type
_entity.pdbx_description
1 polymer ?
#
loop_
_entity_poly.entity_id
_entity_poly.type
_entity_poly.pdbx_seq_one_letter_code
_entity_poly.pdbx_strand_id
1 'polypeptide(L)'
;MKKDSKVDFLREKNLEKTIELIKEKGKFTILSEYSSFFDMRTYFKVNEDGDISQKAYNPITLLYLFCDDKKMLAEYLFKYSYPEEKQNIKKIDRASNLTIEVLKKNLIKTLTNSHLDFSKTFAKELFLRDKKSFFETTYNFSLMGNPKDLKLFFVYALEEIFSKINYDENIFYIIIAYLTKFRDDYSIYMEVDENNLNFDMKNYSDDKKIYLNIFEKVLNKYKLKNVNKFRASLYKYFEKDFILNQDLKNILMEKMI
;
A
#
# COMPACT_ATOMS: atom_id res chain seq x y z
N MET A 1 -10.08 30.25 -13.29
CA MET A 1 -9.44 28.93 -13.33
C MET A 1 -10.28 27.98 -14.17
N LYS A 2 -9.71 27.27 -15.14
CA LYS A 2 -10.44 26.16 -15.79
C LYS A 2 -10.81 25.15 -14.71
N LYS A 3 -12.09 24.81 -14.62
CA LYS A 3 -12.62 23.83 -13.67
C LYS A 3 -12.00 22.48 -14.02
N ASP A 4 -11.46 21.79 -13.02
CA ASP A 4 -10.85 20.47 -13.21
C ASP A 4 -11.95 19.44 -13.48
N SER A 5 -12.01 18.93 -14.71
CA SER A 5 -13.06 18.01 -15.14
C SER A 5 -13.13 16.74 -14.31
N LYS A 6 -12.01 16.28 -13.70
CA LYS A 6 -12.00 15.10 -12.83
C LYS A 6 -12.61 15.38 -11.46
N VAL A 7 -12.42 16.59 -10.93
CA VAL A 7 -13.07 17.01 -9.68
C VAL A 7 -14.57 17.06 -9.86
N ASP A 8 -15.03 17.61 -10.98
CA ASP A 8 -16.45 17.66 -11.31
C ASP A 8 -17.03 16.26 -11.51
N PHE A 9 -16.32 15.38 -12.24
CA PHE A 9 -16.72 13.98 -12.41
C PHE A 9 -16.92 13.25 -11.08
N LEU A 10 -15.99 13.41 -10.13
CA LEU A 10 -16.09 12.79 -8.80
C LEU A 10 -17.23 13.38 -7.96
N ARG A 11 -17.58 14.66 -8.17
CA ARG A 11 -18.68 15.34 -7.47
C ARG A 11 -20.05 15.01 -8.06
N GLU A 12 -20.13 14.79 -9.36
CA GLU A 12 -21.35 14.34 -10.06
C GLU A 12 -21.82 12.98 -9.52
N LYS A 13 -20.90 12.11 -9.10
CA LYS A 13 -21.18 10.76 -8.56
C LYS A 13 -22.10 9.94 -9.48
N ASN A 14 -21.97 10.11 -10.79
CA ASN A 14 -22.76 9.37 -11.78
C ASN A 14 -22.23 7.93 -11.91
N LEU A 15 -22.96 6.99 -11.30
CA LEU A 15 -22.58 5.59 -11.23
C LEU A 15 -22.56 4.91 -12.61
N GLU A 16 -23.61 5.10 -13.42
CA GLU A 16 -23.72 4.48 -14.75
C GLU A 16 -22.59 4.91 -15.67
N LYS A 17 -22.32 6.22 -15.73
CA LYS A 17 -21.22 6.79 -16.51
C LYS A 17 -19.86 6.22 -16.07
N THR A 18 -19.68 5.99 -14.77
CA THR A 18 -18.43 5.45 -14.22
C THR A 18 -18.27 3.96 -14.51
N ILE A 19 -19.37 3.19 -14.44
CA ILE A 19 -19.38 1.77 -14.84
C ILE A 19 -18.99 1.62 -16.30
N GLU A 20 -19.56 2.43 -17.20
CA GLU A 20 -19.19 2.43 -18.63
C GLU A 20 -17.73 2.83 -18.84
N LEU A 21 -17.25 3.86 -18.12
CA LEU A 21 -15.85 4.27 -18.17
C LEU A 21 -14.89 3.14 -17.72
N ILE A 22 -15.25 2.38 -16.68
CA ILE A 22 -14.47 1.21 -16.23
C ILE A 22 -14.53 0.07 -17.24
N LYS A 23 -15.67 -0.16 -17.91
CA LYS A 23 -15.78 -1.16 -19.00
C LYS A 23 -14.88 -0.81 -20.17
N GLU A 24 -14.87 0.46 -20.57
CA GLU A 24 -14.10 0.95 -21.72
C GLU A 24 -12.60 0.92 -21.47
N LYS A 25 -12.15 1.47 -20.33
CA LYS A 25 -10.72 1.70 -20.07
C LYS A 25 -10.04 0.62 -19.23
N GLY A 26 -10.82 -0.17 -18.49
CA GLY A 26 -10.32 -1.14 -17.52
C GLY A 26 -9.95 -0.52 -16.17
N LYS A 27 -10.06 -1.32 -15.10
CA LYS A 27 -9.94 -0.86 -13.71
C LYS A 27 -8.62 -0.19 -13.37
N PHE A 28 -7.48 -0.71 -13.86
CA PHE A 28 -6.17 -0.13 -13.55
C PHE A 28 -5.90 1.19 -14.28
N THR A 29 -6.47 1.38 -15.47
CA THR A 29 -6.42 2.69 -16.15
C THR A 29 -7.16 3.74 -15.32
N ILE A 30 -8.33 3.39 -14.76
CA ILE A 30 -9.07 4.29 -13.86
C ILE A 30 -8.29 4.56 -12.58
N LEU A 31 -7.68 3.53 -11.97
CA LEU A 31 -6.81 3.70 -10.81
C LEU A 31 -5.65 4.68 -11.09
N SER A 32 -5.02 4.59 -12.26
CA SER A 32 -3.97 5.53 -12.67
C SER A 32 -4.52 6.94 -12.91
N GLU A 33 -5.60 7.09 -13.67
CA GLU A 33 -6.17 8.38 -14.05
C GLU A 33 -6.64 9.20 -12.83
N TYR A 34 -7.13 8.54 -11.78
CA TYR A 34 -7.65 9.19 -10.57
C TYR A 34 -6.69 9.12 -9.37
N SER A 35 -5.48 8.60 -9.55
CA SER A 35 -4.41 8.48 -8.54
C SER A 35 -4.20 9.73 -7.69
N SER A 36 -4.27 10.93 -8.27
CA SER A 36 -4.10 12.21 -7.56
C SER A 36 -5.13 12.45 -6.46
N PHE A 37 -6.22 11.69 -6.43
CA PHE A 37 -7.31 11.80 -5.45
C PHE A 37 -7.25 10.73 -4.36
N PHE A 38 -6.31 9.78 -4.44
CA PHE A 38 -6.20 8.66 -3.50
C PHE A 38 -5.14 8.87 -2.42
N ASP A 39 -4.08 9.63 -2.76
CA ASP A 39 -2.97 9.94 -1.88
C ASP A 39 -3.38 11.00 -0.84
N MET A 40 -3.31 10.65 0.45
CA MET A 40 -3.57 11.60 1.53
C MET A 40 -2.37 12.52 1.74
N ARG A 41 -2.61 13.77 2.17
CA ARG A 41 -1.51 14.71 2.48
C ARG A 41 -0.67 14.23 3.65
N THR A 42 -1.34 13.80 4.72
CA THR A 42 -0.76 13.24 5.93
C THR A 42 -1.70 12.20 6.53
N TYR A 43 -1.12 11.17 7.13
CA TYR A 43 -1.83 10.18 7.94
C TYR A 43 -1.82 10.55 9.44
N PHE A 44 -0.93 11.42 9.88
CA PHE A 44 -0.86 11.89 11.26
C PHE A 44 -1.39 13.31 11.36
N LYS A 45 -2.28 13.56 12.32
CA LYS A 45 -2.76 14.88 12.69
C LYS A 45 -2.30 15.17 14.11
N VAL A 46 -1.78 16.37 14.31
CA VAL A 46 -1.45 16.93 15.63
C VAL A 46 -2.04 18.34 15.69
N ASN A 47 -2.69 18.68 16.81
CA ASN A 47 -3.17 20.04 17.07
C ASN A 47 -2.18 20.80 17.98
N GLU A 48 -2.44 22.09 18.21
CA GLU A 48 -1.62 22.93 19.09
C GLU A 48 -1.51 22.43 20.53
N ASP A 49 -2.49 21.66 20.99
CA ASP A 49 -2.54 21.09 22.34
C ASP A 49 -1.71 19.80 22.48
N GLY A 50 -1.18 19.27 21.37
CA GLY A 50 -0.40 18.03 21.34
C GLY A 50 -1.24 16.75 21.24
N ASP A 51 -2.55 16.84 20.98
CA ASP A 51 -3.37 15.68 20.68
C ASP A 51 -2.98 15.08 19.33
N ILE A 52 -2.65 13.79 19.33
CA ILE A 52 -2.25 13.07 18.13
C ILE A 52 -3.36 12.10 17.72
N SER A 53 -3.74 12.14 16.45
CA SER A 53 -4.62 11.14 15.84
C SER A 53 -4.06 10.67 14.50
N GLN A 54 -4.42 9.44 14.14
CA GLN A 54 -3.99 8.82 12.89
C GLN A 54 -5.20 8.54 12.01
N LYS A 55 -5.13 8.94 10.73
CA LYS A 55 -6.14 8.59 9.73
C LYS A 55 -6.01 7.11 9.37
N ALA A 56 -7.15 6.48 9.10
CA ALA A 56 -7.16 5.16 8.50
C ALA A 56 -6.53 5.17 7.11
N TYR A 57 -5.99 4.02 6.70
CA TYR A 57 -5.47 3.84 5.34
C TYR A 57 -6.60 3.95 4.31
N ASN A 58 -6.24 4.36 3.08
CA ASN A 58 -7.17 4.37 1.95
C ASN A 58 -7.14 3.01 1.23
N PRO A 59 -8.19 2.17 1.31
CA PRO A 59 -8.16 0.81 0.75
C PRO A 59 -8.26 0.75 -0.78
N ILE A 60 -8.49 1.87 -1.49
CA ILE A 60 -8.88 1.86 -2.91
C ILE A 60 -7.95 1.06 -3.82
N THR A 61 -6.63 1.15 -3.65
CA THR A 61 -5.67 0.38 -4.45
C THR A 61 -5.85 -1.13 -4.24
N LEU A 62 -6.09 -1.55 -3.00
CA LEU A 62 -6.33 -2.95 -2.66
C LEU A 62 -7.68 -3.42 -3.21
N LEU A 63 -8.72 -2.59 -3.09
CA LEU A 63 -10.04 -2.86 -3.65
C LEU A 63 -9.98 -3.00 -5.17
N TYR A 64 -9.22 -2.16 -5.87
CA TYR A 64 -9.05 -2.26 -7.32
C TYR A 64 -8.25 -3.49 -7.76
N LEU A 65 -7.34 -3.99 -6.92
CA LEU A 65 -6.69 -5.26 -7.19
C LEU A 65 -7.69 -6.43 -7.09
N PHE A 66 -8.39 -6.53 -5.96
CA PHE A 66 -9.17 -7.71 -5.63
C PHE A 66 -10.61 -7.68 -6.17
N CYS A 67 -11.20 -6.52 -6.43
CA CYS A 67 -12.55 -6.44 -6.98
C CYS A 67 -12.54 -6.51 -8.51
N ASP A 68 -13.44 -7.31 -9.08
CA ASP A 68 -13.71 -7.38 -10.51
C ASP A 68 -15.14 -6.90 -10.88
N ASP A 69 -15.99 -6.68 -9.86
CA ASP A 69 -17.31 -6.10 -10.03
C ASP A 69 -17.21 -4.60 -10.34
N LYS A 70 -17.69 -4.21 -11.52
CA LYS A 70 -17.54 -2.84 -12.03
C LYS A 70 -18.42 -1.84 -11.27
N LYS A 71 -19.56 -2.26 -10.74
CA LYS A 71 -20.44 -1.42 -9.94
C LYS A 71 -19.75 -1.10 -8.61
N MET A 72 -19.20 -2.11 -7.94
CA MET A 72 -18.43 -1.93 -6.70
C MET A 72 -17.20 -1.05 -6.93
N LEU A 73 -16.44 -1.27 -8.00
CA LEU A 73 -15.29 -0.42 -8.36
C LEU A 73 -15.67 1.07 -8.57
N ALA A 74 -16.83 1.32 -9.18
CA ALA A 74 -17.36 2.67 -9.36
C ALA A 74 -17.79 3.31 -8.01
N GLU A 75 -18.45 2.54 -7.14
CA GLU A 75 -18.81 2.99 -5.79
C GLU A 75 -17.57 3.31 -4.95
N TYR A 76 -16.54 2.44 -5.01
CA TYR A 76 -15.27 2.67 -4.33
C TYR A 76 -14.54 3.91 -4.83
N LEU A 77 -14.58 4.18 -6.15
CA LEU A 77 -14.01 5.40 -6.71
C LEU A 77 -14.58 6.64 -6.01
N PHE A 78 -15.90 6.70 -5.81
CA PHE A 78 -16.52 7.84 -5.14
C PHE A 78 -16.33 7.85 -3.63
N LYS A 79 -16.29 6.67 -2.99
CA LYS A 79 -16.14 6.54 -1.54
C LYS A 79 -14.73 6.91 -1.05
N TYR A 80 -13.71 6.59 -1.86
CA TYR A 80 -12.30 6.64 -1.47
C TYR A 80 -11.45 7.62 -2.27
N SER A 81 -12.08 8.47 -3.09
CA SER A 81 -11.45 9.66 -3.65
C SER A 81 -11.68 10.86 -2.75
N TYR A 82 -10.64 11.69 -2.59
CA TYR A 82 -10.68 12.93 -1.81
C TYR A 82 -10.38 14.14 -2.71
N PRO A 83 -11.37 14.67 -3.45
CA PRO A 83 -11.20 15.84 -4.33
C PRO A 83 -10.57 17.06 -3.63
N GLU A 84 -10.87 17.27 -2.36
CA GLU A 84 -10.34 18.33 -1.50
C GLU A 84 -8.86 18.13 -1.12
N GLU A 85 -8.39 16.87 -1.08
CA GLU A 85 -7.00 16.52 -0.82
C GLU A 85 -6.21 16.27 -2.11
N LYS A 86 -6.71 16.67 -3.30
CA LYS A 86 -6.04 16.42 -4.59
C LYS A 86 -4.54 16.76 -4.53
N GLN A 87 -3.72 15.79 -4.87
CA GLN A 87 -2.26 15.89 -4.94
C GLN A 87 -1.79 16.26 -6.35
N ASN A 88 -0.63 16.89 -6.44
CA ASN A 88 0.05 17.11 -7.72
C ASN A 88 1.13 16.04 -7.91
N ILE A 89 0.82 15.01 -8.70
CA ILE A 89 1.76 13.94 -9.02
C ILE A 89 2.70 14.43 -10.12
N LYS A 90 3.95 14.70 -9.74
CA LYS A 90 5.01 15.06 -10.68
C LYS A 90 5.68 13.81 -11.21
N LYS A 91 6.26 13.94 -12.41
CA LYS A 91 7.16 12.92 -12.99
C LYS A 91 8.26 12.57 -11.98
N ILE A 92 8.58 11.28 -11.88
CA ILE A 92 9.63 10.80 -10.99
C ILE A 92 10.95 10.78 -11.74
N ASP A 93 11.99 11.39 -11.17
CA ASP A 93 13.32 11.40 -11.74
C ASP A 93 14.00 10.02 -11.70
N ARG A 94 15.08 9.87 -12.46
CA ARG A 94 15.89 8.64 -12.53
C ARG A 94 17.18 8.86 -11.76
N ALA A 95 17.74 7.79 -11.17
CA ALA A 95 19.01 7.82 -10.44
C ALA A 95 20.01 6.83 -11.04
N SER A 96 20.16 6.90 -12.38
CA SER A 96 20.86 5.89 -13.17
C SER A 96 22.36 5.79 -12.89
N ASN A 97 22.96 6.80 -12.25
CA ASN A 97 24.35 6.81 -11.82
C ASN A 97 24.63 5.94 -10.57
N LEU A 98 23.60 5.50 -9.85
CA LEU A 98 23.76 4.69 -8.63
C LEU A 98 23.84 3.19 -8.94
N THR A 99 24.56 2.43 -8.12
CA THR A 99 24.57 0.96 -8.21
C THR A 99 23.31 0.37 -7.57
N ILE A 100 22.98 -0.89 -7.90
CA ILE A 100 21.83 -1.60 -7.31
C ILE A 100 21.95 -1.69 -5.79
N GLU A 101 23.16 -1.95 -5.26
CA GLU A 101 23.39 -2.01 -3.81
C GLU A 101 23.11 -0.67 -3.12
N VAL A 102 23.60 0.43 -3.69
CA VAL A 102 23.35 1.78 -3.17
C VAL A 102 21.85 2.12 -3.24
N LEU A 103 21.17 1.75 -4.32
CA LEU A 103 19.72 1.95 -4.46
C LEU A 103 18.94 1.20 -3.37
N LYS A 104 19.26 -0.07 -3.09
CA LYS A 104 18.61 -0.87 -2.03
C LYS A 104 18.80 -0.22 -0.65
N LYS A 105 20.04 0.15 -0.31
CA LYS A 105 20.39 0.79 0.96
C LYS A 105 19.69 2.13 1.14
N ASN A 106 19.67 2.95 0.09
CA ASN A 106 19.06 4.27 0.15
C ASN A 106 17.54 4.16 0.22
N LEU A 107 16.92 3.26 -0.56
CA LEU A 107 15.48 3.06 -0.58
C LEU A 107 14.94 2.69 0.80
N ILE A 108 15.52 1.67 1.47
CA ILE A 108 15.03 1.26 2.80
C ILE A 108 15.17 2.41 3.80
N LYS A 109 16.30 3.13 3.78
CA LYS A 109 16.54 4.27 4.67
C LYS A 109 15.52 5.40 4.45
N THR A 110 15.23 5.75 3.20
CA THR A 110 14.33 6.88 2.90
C THR A 110 12.86 6.51 3.13
N LEU A 111 12.49 5.23 2.95
CA LEU A 111 11.17 4.71 3.33
C LEU A 111 10.98 4.80 4.85
N THR A 112 11.94 4.30 5.64
CA THR A 112 11.91 4.37 7.11
C THR A 112 11.87 5.80 7.64
N ASN A 113 12.58 6.73 7.01
CA ASN A 113 12.64 8.13 7.44
C ASN A 113 11.52 9.01 6.87
N SER A 114 10.56 8.46 6.14
CA SER A 114 9.49 9.22 5.48
C SER A 114 9.93 10.29 4.47
N HIS A 115 11.03 10.06 3.74
CA HIS A 115 11.58 10.99 2.75
C HIS A 115 11.07 10.72 1.33
N LEU A 116 9.84 11.14 1.00
CA LEU A 116 9.14 10.79 -0.25
C LEU A 116 9.92 11.13 -1.53
N ASP A 117 10.49 12.32 -1.62
CA ASP A 117 11.18 12.76 -2.84
C ASP A 117 12.38 11.88 -3.20
N PHE A 118 13.09 11.38 -2.20
CA PHE A 118 14.18 10.43 -2.39
C PHE A 118 13.67 9.00 -2.60
N SER A 119 12.69 8.57 -1.78
CA SER A 119 12.10 7.23 -1.86
C SER A 119 11.56 6.94 -3.25
N LYS A 120 10.79 7.85 -3.85
CA LYS A 120 10.19 7.65 -5.19
C LYS A 120 11.25 7.48 -6.28
N THR A 121 12.32 8.26 -6.22
CA THR A 121 13.43 8.21 -7.19
C THR A 121 14.22 6.90 -7.08
N PHE A 122 14.63 6.51 -5.86
CA PHE A 122 15.35 5.25 -5.65
C PHE A 122 14.49 4.03 -5.93
N ALA A 123 13.22 4.07 -5.53
CA ALA A 123 12.24 3.04 -5.83
C ALA A 123 12.09 2.83 -7.34
N LYS A 124 11.87 3.91 -8.10
CA LYS A 124 11.67 3.84 -9.56
C LYS A 124 12.89 3.27 -10.25
N GLU A 125 14.08 3.79 -9.92
CA GLU A 125 15.31 3.31 -10.54
C GLU A 125 15.54 1.82 -10.28
N LEU A 126 15.34 1.39 -9.03
CA LEU A 126 15.51 -0.01 -8.65
C LEU A 126 14.46 -0.90 -9.32
N PHE A 127 13.18 -0.49 -9.32
CA PHE A 127 12.10 -1.24 -9.97
C PHE A 127 12.36 -1.46 -11.47
N LEU A 128 12.82 -0.42 -12.18
CA LEU A 128 13.05 -0.50 -13.62
C LEU A 128 14.30 -1.31 -13.99
N ARG A 129 15.31 -1.39 -13.11
CA ARG A 129 16.56 -2.11 -13.38
C ARG A 129 16.59 -3.53 -12.84
N ASP A 130 16.00 -3.75 -11.67
CA ASP A 130 15.96 -5.04 -10.98
C ASP A 130 14.70 -5.13 -10.12
N LYS A 131 13.61 -5.57 -10.74
CA LYS A 131 12.30 -5.76 -10.07
C LYS A 131 12.42 -6.68 -8.85
N LYS A 132 13.25 -7.73 -8.91
CA LYS A 132 13.40 -8.67 -7.80
C LYS A 132 14.04 -7.97 -6.59
N SER A 133 15.14 -7.26 -6.81
CA SER A 133 15.78 -6.48 -5.74
C SER A 133 14.86 -5.40 -5.19
N PHE A 134 14.04 -4.77 -6.03
CA PHE A 134 13.02 -3.82 -5.58
C PHE A 134 12.04 -4.48 -4.61
N PHE A 135 11.39 -5.58 -5.01
CA PHE A 135 10.38 -6.23 -4.19
C PHE A 135 10.98 -6.83 -2.91
N GLU A 136 12.16 -7.46 -2.96
CA GLU A 136 12.84 -7.92 -1.74
C GLU A 136 13.09 -6.76 -0.77
N THR A 137 13.48 -5.58 -1.27
CA THR A 137 13.77 -4.41 -0.43
C THR A 137 12.50 -3.84 0.18
N THR A 138 11.45 -3.66 -0.62
CA THR A 138 10.17 -3.10 -0.15
C THR A 138 9.40 -4.07 0.74
N TYR A 139 9.50 -5.39 0.50
CA TYR A 139 8.94 -6.39 1.40
C TYR A 139 9.65 -6.39 2.75
N ASN A 140 10.98 -6.38 2.79
CA ASN A 140 11.73 -6.24 4.05
C ASN A 140 11.24 -5.02 4.84
N PHE A 141 11.11 -3.86 4.20
CA PHE A 141 10.55 -2.66 4.83
C PHE A 141 9.12 -2.87 5.35
N SER A 142 8.23 -3.39 4.50
CA SER A 142 6.80 -3.51 4.82
C SER A 142 6.50 -4.51 5.95
N LEU A 143 7.39 -5.49 6.16
CA LEU A 143 7.27 -6.53 7.18
C LEU A 143 7.85 -6.11 8.54
N MET A 144 8.58 -4.99 8.61
CA MET A 144 9.08 -4.42 9.87
C MET A 144 8.00 -3.66 10.64
N GLY A 145 6.99 -3.17 9.93
CA GLY A 145 5.98 -2.24 10.45
C GLY A 145 4.81 -2.88 11.18
N ASN A 146 3.86 -2.05 11.60
CA ASN A 146 2.62 -2.48 12.23
C ASN A 146 1.68 -3.09 11.16
N PRO A 147 1.16 -4.32 11.35
CA PRO A 147 0.27 -4.93 10.37
C PRO A 147 -1.01 -4.13 10.11
N LYS A 148 -1.48 -3.31 11.06
CA LYS A 148 -2.66 -2.44 10.89
C LYS A 148 -2.51 -1.44 9.75
N ASP A 149 -1.27 -1.14 9.38
CA ASP A 149 -0.94 -0.16 8.36
C ASP A 149 -0.94 -0.81 6.97
N LEU A 150 -1.12 -2.13 6.87
CA LEU A 150 -1.25 -2.88 5.62
C LEU A 150 -0.16 -2.62 4.56
N LYS A 151 1.02 -2.11 4.95
CA LYS A 151 2.12 -1.85 4.00
C LYS A 151 2.48 -3.08 3.18
N LEU A 152 2.48 -4.26 3.82
CA LEU A 152 2.64 -5.55 3.16
C LEU A 152 1.66 -5.74 2.00
N PHE A 153 0.38 -5.43 2.22
CA PHE A 153 -0.67 -5.57 1.22
C PHE A 153 -0.49 -4.57 0.08
N PHE A 154 -0.03 -3.35 0.35
CA PHE A 154 0.26 -2.36 -0.69
C PHE A 154 1.45 -2.76 -1.55
N VAL A 155 2.52 -3.32 -0.97
CA VAL A 155 3.64 -3.86 -1.76
C VAL A 155 3.18 -5.07 -2.59
N TYR A 156 2.39 -5.97 -1.98
CA TYR A 156 1.77 -7.10 -2.68
C TYR A 156 0.89 -6.64 -3.84
N ALA A 157 0.10 -5.59 -3.63
CA ALA A 157 -0.76 -5.06 -4.66
C ALA A 157 0.01 -4.43 -5.81
N LEU A 158 1.10 -3.72 -5.52
CA LEU A 158 1.99 -3.20 -6.56
C LEU A 158 2.54 -4.34 -7.44
N GLU A 159 2.98 -5.43 -6.80
CA GLU A 159 3.50 -6.60 -7.51
C GLU A 159 2.44 -7.26 -8.39
N GLU A 160 1.26 -7.51 -7.84
CA GLU A 160 0.16 -8.18 -8.54
C GLU A 160 -0.49 -7.31 -9.63
N ILE A 161 -0.46 -5.99 -9.50
CA ILE A 161 -0.91 -5.09 -10.56
C ILE A 161 0.11 -5.09 -11.70
N PHE A 162 1.40 -4.93 -11.41
CA PHE A 162 2.46 -4.87 -12.43
C PHE A 162 2.90 -6.21 -13.00
N SER A 163 2.32 -7.32 -12.55
CA SER A 163 2.33 -8.58 -13.29
C SER A 163 1.29 -8.61 -14.42
N LYS A 164 0.27 -7.74 -14.37
CA LYS A 164 -0.86 -7.67 -15.32
C LYS A 164 -0.79 -6.49 -16.28
N ILE A 165 -0.08 -5.42 -15.91
CA ILE A 165 0.06 -4.22 -16.73
C ILE A 165 1.53 -3.78 -16.84
N ASN A 166 1.82 -2.96 -17.86
CA ASN A 166 3.09 -2.25 -17.97
C ASN A 166 3.25 -1.24 -16.82
N TYR A 167 4.49 -0.79 -16.62
CA TYR A 167 4.80 0.23 -15.61
C TYR A 167 3.92 1.47 -15.79
N ASP A 168 3.20 1.81 -14.72
CA ASP A 168 2.39 3.02 -14.62
C ASP A 168 2.94 3.89 -13.49
N GLU A 169 3.42 5.09 -13.83
CA GLU A 169 4.10 5.98 -12.88
C GLU A 169 3.16 6.49 -11.78
N ASN A 170 1.87 6.64 -12.07
CA ASN A 170 0.88 7.16 -11.12
C ASN A 170 0.54 6.11 -10.05
N ILE A 171 0.26 4.87 -10.46
CA ILE A 171 0.04 3.74 -9.55
C ILE A 171 1.30 3.50 -8.71
N PHE A 172 2.48 3.54 -9.34
CA PHE A 172 3.74 3.42 -8.62
C PHE A 172 3.88 4.53 -7.58
N TYR A 173 3.64 5.78 -7.97
CA TYR A 173 3.74 6.94 -7.08
C TYR A 173 2.84 6.80 -5.86
N ILE A 174 1.55 6.51 -6.02
CA ILE A 174 0.60 6.49 -4.88
C ILE A 174 0.96 5.39 -3.88
N ILE A 175 1.49 4.25 -4.34
CA ILE A 175 1.93 3.19 -3.44
C ILE A 175 3.21 3.59 -2.72
N ILE A 176 4.23 4.12 -3.41
CA ILE A 176 5.45 4.59 -2.74
C ILE A 176 5.14 5.76 -1.77
N ALA A 177 4.23 6.66 -2.15
CA ALA A 177 3.76 7.75 -1.29
C ALA A 177 3.10 7.20 -0.02
N TYR A 178 2.21 6.22 -0.15
CA TYR A 178 1.62 5.53 1.00
C TYR A 178 2.69 4.93 1.93
N LEU A 179 3.57 4.11 1.36
CA LEU A 179 4.64 3.43 2.12
C LEU A 179 5.54 4.39 2.87
N THR A 180 5.76 5.59 2.33
CA THR A 180 6.65 6.61 2.90
C THR A 180 5.94 7.52 3.91
N LYS A 181 4.70 7.96 3.62
CA LYS A 181 3.95 8.92 4.44
C LYS A 181 3.31 8.28 5.68
N PHE A 182 2.93 7.01 5.59
CA PHE A 182 2.40 6.28 6.72
C PHE A 182 3.57 5.82 7.59
N ARG A 183 3.78 6.44 8.76
CA ARG A 183 4.90 6.12 9.67
C ARG A 183 4.56 4.92 10.53
N ASP A 184 5.52 4.01 10.69
CA ASP A 184 5.46 2.93 11.66
C ASP A 184 6.13 3.35 12.97
N ASP A 185 5.69 2.74 14.07
CA ASP A 185 6.48 2.57 15.28
C ASP A 185 7.19 1.20 15.22
N TYR A 186 8.53 1.22 15.17
CA TYR A 186 9.37 0.03 15.08
C TYR A 186 9.77 -0.55 16.44
N SER A 187 9.30 -0.01 17.56
CA SER A 187 9.72 -0.44 18.91
C SER A 187 9.51 -1.95 19.11
N ILE A 188 8.32 -2.46 18.76
CA ILE A 188 8.03 -3.90 18.81
C ILE A 188 9.01 -4.69 17.94
N TYR A 189 9.21 -4.28 16.69
CA TYR A 189 10.14 -4.97 15.79
C TYR A 189 11.57 -4.98 16.34
N MET A 190 12.03 -3.91 16.99
CA MET A 190 13.38 -3.85 17.58
C MET A 190 13.54 -4.81 18.76
N GLU A 191 12.52 -4.94 19.60
CA GLU A 191 12.58 -5.62 20.90
C GLU A 191 12.17 -7.10 20.89
N VAL A 192 11.48 -7.59 19.86
CA VAL A 192 11.05 -9.00 19.82
C VAL A 192 12.23 -9.98 19.80
N ASP A 193 12.10 -11.05 20.59
CA ASP A 193 12.97 -12.21 20.52
C ASP A 193 12.57 -13.09 19.32
N GLU A 194 13.43 -13.15 18.32
CA GLU A 194 13.20 -13.92 17.09
C GLU A 194 13.22 -15.44 17.31
N ASN A 195 13.66 -15.92 18.48
CA ASN A 195 13.65 -17.34 18.82
C ASN A 195 12.34 -17.78 19.48
N ASN A 196 11.54 -16.84 19.97
CA ASN A 196 10.27 -17.14 20.64
C ASN A 196 9.11 -17.15 19.64
N LEU A 197 8.98 -18.25 18.89
CA LEU A 197 7.95 -18.44 17.85
C LEU A 197 6.70 -19.21 18.30
N ASN A 198 6.49 -19.39 19.61
CA ASN A 198 5.38 -20.22 20.10
C ASN A 198 4.08 -19.41 20.16
N PHE A 199 3.25 -19.54 19.12
CA PHE A 199 2.01 -18.77 19.01
C PHE A 199 0.80 -19.65 18.71
N ASP A 200 -0.24 -19.52 19.53
CA ASP A 200 -1.51 -20.22 19.32
C ASP A 200 -2.37 -19.49 18.28
N MET A 201 -2.33 -19.99 17.05
CA MET A 201 -3.11 -19.46 15.92
C MET A 201 -4.53 -20.02 15.84
N LYS A 202 -4.91 -20.98 16.70
CA LYS A 202 -6.18 -21.72 16.58
C LYS A 202 -7.41 -20.80 16.68
N ASN A 203 -7.29 -19.70 17.41
CA ASN A 203 -8.38 -18.76 17.68
C ASN A 203 -8.24 -17.42 16.93
N TYR A 204 -7.42 -17.35 15.88
CA TYR A 204 -7.28 -16.12 15.11
C TYR A 204 -8.57 -15.75 14.37
N SER A 205 -8.91 -14.46 14.40
CA SER A 205 -9.99 -13.90 13.60
C SER A 205 -9.72 -14.06 12.10
N ASP A 206 -10.77 -13.97 11.29
CA ASP A 206 -10.64 -14.04 9.83
C ASP A 206 -9.73 -12.94 9.28
N ASP A 207 -9.76 -11.74 9.87
CA ASP A 207 -8.85 -10.65 9.53
C ASP A 207 -7.37 -11.05 9.68
N LYS A 208 -7.02 -11.70 10.80
CA LYS A 208 -5.65 -12.19 11.05
C LYS A 208 -5.28 -13.30 10.06
N LYS A 209 -6.21 -14.22 9.76
CA LYS A 209 -6.00 -15.30 8.78
C LYS A 209 -5.77 -14.77 7.37
N ILE A 210 -6.53 -13.76 6.94
CA ILE A 210 -6.35 -13.05 5.67
C ILE A 210 -4.94 -12.46 5.59
N TYR A 211 -4.50 -11.77 6.66
CA TYR A 211 -3.15 -11.20 6.71
C TYR A 211 -2.07 -12.27 6.61
N LEU A 212 -2.18 -13.35 7.39
CA LEU A 212 -1.23 -14.46 7.37
C LEU A 212 -1.12 -15.12 5.99
N ASN A 213 -2.21 -15.24 5.25
CA ASN A 213 -2.19 -15.81 3.90
C ASN A 213 -1.26 -15.01 2.97
N ILE A 214 -1.40 -13.69 2.91
CA ILE A 214 -0.52 -12.83 2.10
C ILE A 214 0.91 -12.84 2.65
N PHE A 215 1.07 -12.78 3.97
CA PHE A 215 2.36 -12.85 4.62
C PHE A 215 3.15 -14.11 4.24
N GLU A 216 2.56 -15.30 4.38
CA GLU A 216 3.24 -16.56 4.05
C GLU A 216 3.45 -16.70 2.53
N LYS A 217 2.53 -16.20 1.67
CA LYS A 217 2.78 -16.14 0.21
C LYS A 217 4.04 -15.35 -0.12
N VAL A 218 4.25 -14.20 0.52
CA VAL A 218 5.45 -13.38 0.31
C VAL A 218 6.70 -14.08 0.82
N LEU A 219 6.66 -14.66 2.02
CA LEU A 219 7.80 -15.37 2.60
C LEU A 219 8.20 -16.62 1.78
N ASN A 220 7.24 -17.32 1.19
CA ASN A 220 7.50 -18.46 0.33
C ASN A 220 8.09 -18.06 -1.02
N LYS A 221 7.72 -16.87 -1.54
CA LYS A 221 8.19 -16.34 -2.83
C LYS A 221 9.59 -15.74 -2.73
N TYR A 222 9.93 -15.10 -1.61
CA TYR A 222 11.17 -14.35 -1.44
C TYR A 222 12.04 -14.90 -0.31
N LYS A 223 13.33 -15.10 -0.60
CA LYS A 223 14.33 -15.51 0.41
C LYS A 223 14.79 -14.30 1.22
N LEU A 224 13.96 -13.86 2.15
CA LEU A 224 14.28 -12.76 3.06
C LEU A 224 15.18 -13.25 4.22
N LYS A 225 16.02 -12.38 4.77
CA LYS A 225 16.98 -12.76 5.82
C LYS A 225 16.35 -12.80 7.22
N ASN A 226 15.51 -11.81 7.55
CA ASN A 226 15.00 -11.61 8.91
C ASN A 226 13.63 -12.28 9.15
N VAL A 227 13.37 -13.44 8.54
CA VAL A 227 12.05 -14.08 8.54
C VAL A 227 11.53 -14.36 9.95
N ASN A 228 12.37 -14.90 10.83
CA ASN A 228 11.98 -15.20 12.21
C ASN A 228 11.59 -13.93 12.97
N LYS A 229 12.33 -12.83 12.78
CA LYS A 229 12.01 -11.53 13.38
C LYS A 229 10.72 -10.93 12.84
N PHE A 230 10.45 -11.05 11.54
CA PHE A 230 9.17 -10.63 10.96
C PHE A 230 7.99 -11.40 11.58
N ARG A 231 8.14 -12.72 11.74
CA ARG A 231 7.14 -13.58 12.38
C ARG A 231 6.91 -13.18 13.84
N ALA A 232 7.97 -13.12 14.65
CA ALA A 232 7.89 -12.74 16.05
C ALA A 232 7.21 -11.37 16.25
N SER A 233 7.57 -10.38 15.43
CA SER A 233 6.93 -9.05 15.43
C SER A 233 5.44 -9.13 15.09
N LEU A 234 5.08 -9.78 13.99
CA LEU A 234 3.68 -9.92 13.56
C LEU A 234 2.82 -10.57 14.65
N TYR A 235 3.32 -11.65 15.25
CA TYR A 235 2.60 -12.36 16.29
C TYR A 235 2.45 -11.53 17.55
N LYS A 236 3.46 -10.73 17.92
CA LYS A 236 3.35 -9.76 19.01
C LYS A 236 2.26 -8.73 18.75
N TYR A 237 2.14 -8.21 17.53
CA TYR A 237 1.03 -7.34 17.16
C TYR A 237 -0.33 -8.05 17.21
N PHE A 238 -0.37 -9.34 16.89
CA PHE A 238 -1.59 -10.16 16.90
C PHE A 238 -2.01 -10.65 18.28
N GLU A 239 -1.28 -10.33 19.35
CA GLU A 239 -1.83 -10.37 20.71
C GLU A 239 -3.00 -9.38 20.88
N LYS A 240 -3.02 -8.31 20.09
CA LYS A 240 -4.11 -7.32 20.05
C LYS A 240 -5.12 -7.64 18.95
N ASP A 241 -6.28 -6.98 19.02
CA ASP A 241 -7.27 -7.03 17.93
C ASP A 241 -6.75 -6.38 16.65
N PHE A 242 -7.00 -7.07 15.55
CA PHE A 242 -6.65 -6.67 14.19
C PHE A 242 -7.92 -6.75 13.35
N ILE A 243 -8.28 -5.62 12.72
CA ILE A 243 -9.52 -5.46 11.96
C ILE A 243 -9.16 -4.82 10.63
N LEU A 244 -9.58 -5.45 9.53
CA LEU A 244 -9.48 -4.87 8.21
C LEU A 244 -10.64 -3.90 7.97
N ASN A 245 -10.43 -2.95 7.05
CA ASN A 245 -11.51 -2.22 6.42
C ASN A 245 -12.59 -3.19 5.92
N GLN A 246 -13.86 -2.88 6.21
CA GLN A 246 -14.97 -3.79 5.95
C GLN A 246 -15.13 -4.15 4.46
N ASP A 247 -14.99 -3.18 3.55
CA ASP A 247 -15.10 -3.45 2.11
C ASP A 247 -13.99 -4.40 1.65
N LEU A 248 -12.76 -4.16 2.13
CA LEU A 248 -11.61 -5.02 1.82
C LEU A 248 -11.79 -6.42 2.39
N LYS A 249 -12.27 -6.54 3.64
CA LYS A 249 -12.54 -7.81 4.29
C LYS A 249 -13.55 -8.62 3.48
N ASN A 250 -14.67 -8.01 3.08
CA ASN A 250 -15.73 -8.68 2.34
C ASN A 250 -15.18 -9.30 1.04
N ILE A 251 -14.44 -8.53 0.25
CA ILE A 251 -13.86 -9.01 -1.02
C ILE A 251 -12.82 -10.12 -0.80
N LEU A 252 -12.00 -10.01 0.23
CA LEU A 252 -10.97 -11.00 0.50
C LEU A 252 -11.56 -12.32 1.02
N MET A 253 -12.63 -12.25 1.81
CA MET A 253 -13.36 -13.45 2.27
C MET A 253 -13.98 -14.21 1.10
N GLU A 254 -14.59 -13.51 0.14
CA GLU A 254 -15.14 -14.13 -1.08
C GLU A 254 -14.08 -14.88 -1.91
N LYS A 255 -12.81 -14.46 -1.84
CA LYS A 255 -11.70 -15.09 -2.57
C LYS A 255 -10.91 -16.13 -1.76
N MET A 256 -11.19 -16.28 -0.48
CA MET A 256 -10.57 -17.29 0.38
C MET A 256 -11.35 -18.61 0.42
N ILE A 257 -12.59 -18.60 -0.11
CA ILE A 257 -13.40 -19.78 -0.43
C ILE A 257 -12.99 -20.27 -1.83
#